data_AF-K8Y461-F1
#
_entry.id   AF-K8Y461-F1
#
_cell.length_a   1.000
_cell.length_b   1.000
_cell.length_c   1.000
_cell.angle_alpha   90.00
_cell.angle_beta   90.00
_cell.angle_gamma   90.00
#
_symmetry.space_group_name_H-M   'P 1'
#
loop_
_entity.id
_entity.type
_entity.pdbx_description
1 polymer ?
#
loop_
_entity_poly.entity_id
_entity_poly.type
_entity_poly.pdbx_seq_one_letter_code
_entity_poly.pdbx_strand_id
1 'polypeptide(L)'
;MNFSIPDASDFGKVSEYDSFRDVLRYLQNVFGKEKKAAIAYAMLLSVHLTKRGPYRDDSLKALDLLSKAKTRLDIACAHTRPAIDITSEILNEAQRFADEASIPCTEWPTVEEIIEIVSRSARKFVTSSDQ
;
A
#
# COMPACT_ATOMS: atom_id res chain seq x y z
N MET A 1 12.78 -14.25 6.14
CA MET A 1 12.81 -13.01 6.94
C MET A 1 11.37 -12.63 7.23
N ASN A 2 11.03 -12.40 8.51
CA ASN A 2 9.70 -11.93 8.90
C ASN A 2 9.66 -10.41 8.66
N PHE A 3 9.07 -9.99 7.55
CA PHE A 3 8.91 -8.57 7.22
C PHE A 3 7.64 -8.05 7.89
N SER A 4 7.74 -7.77 9.19
CA SER A 4 6.65 -7.12 9.93
C SER A 4 6.47 -5.68 9.44
N ILE A 5 5.21 -5.27 9.22
CA ILE A 5 4.86 -3.88 8.93
C ILE A 5 4.86 -3.10 10.25
N PRO A 6 5.69 -2.06 10.42
CA PRO A 6 5.72 -1.27 11.65
C PRO A 6 4.35 -0.65 11.94
N ASP A 7 3.92 -0.73 13.21
CA ASP A 7 2.63 -0.25 13.74
C ASP A 7 1.41 -0.72 12.93
N ALA A 8 1.48 -1.92 12.34
CA ALA A 8 0.36 -2.48 11.58
C ALA A 8 -0.95 -2.48 12.39
N SER A 9 -0.88 -2.62 13.71
CA SER A 9 -2.04 -2.61 14.61
C SER A 9 -2.90 -1.35 14.50
N ASP A 10 -2.36 -0.22 14.05
CA ASP A 10 -3.13 1.03 13.86
C ASP A 10 -4.24 0.87 12.80
N PHE A 11 -4.03 -0.05 11.84
CA PHE A 11 -5.01 -0.38 10.82
C PHE A 11 -6.16 -1.27 11.35
N GLY A 12 -6.11 -1.68 12.62
CA GLY A 12 -7.10 -2.55 13.26
C GLY A 12 -6.94 -4.01 12.84
N LYS A 13 -8.04 -4.78 12.88
CA LYS A 13 -8.04 -6.25 12.67
C LYS A 13 -7.34 -6.72 11.38
N VAL A 14 -7.36 -5.90 10.33
CA VAL A 14 -6.72 -6.24 9.05
C VAL A 14 -5.21 -6.47 9.18
N SER A 15 -4.58 -5.93 10.23
CA SER A 15 -3.15 -6.08 10.52
C SER A 15 -2.71 -7.50 10.84
N GLU A 16 -3.66 -8.37 11.20
CA GLU A 16 -3.43 -9.78 11.48
C GLU A 16 -3.24 -10.60 10.19
N TYR A 17 -3.53 -10.03 9.02
CA TYR A 17 -3.42 -10.71 7.73
C TYR A 17 -2.07 -10.43 7.06
N ASP A 18 -1.32 -11.49 6.79
CA ASP A 18 -0.04 -11.45 6.07
C ASP A 18 -0.21 -11.64 4.55
N SER A 19 -1.42 -11.94 4.10
CA SER A 19 -1.74 -12.22 2.70
C SER A 19 -2.73 -11.20 2.13
N PHE A 20 -2.40 -10.68 0.94
CA PHE A 20 -3.30 -9.80 0.20
C PHE A 20 -4.67 -10.45 -0.04
N ARG A 21 -4.72 -11.79 -0.19
CA ARG A 21 -5.96 -12.54 -0.41
C ARG A 21 -6.88 -12.48 0.81
N ASP A 22 -6.33 -12.59 2.02
CA ASP A 22 -7.14 -12.57 3.25
C ASP A 22 -7.67 -11.16 3.53
N VAL A 23 -6.89 -10.12 3.21
CA VAL A 23 -7.36 -8.73 3.25
C VAL A 23 -8.54 -8.51 2.29
N LEU A 24 -8.46 -9.03 1.05
CA LEU A 24 -9.58 -8.94 0.10
C LEU A 24 -10.84 -9.66 0.61
N ARG A 25 -10.69 -10.82 1.26
CA ARG A 25 -11.82 -11.53 1.87
C ARG A 25 -12.44 -10.73 3.01
N TYR A 26 -11.60 -10.12 3.84
CA TYR A 26 -12.04 -9.25 4.92
C TYR A 26 -12.85 -8.05 4.41
N LEU A 27 -12.40 -7.41 3.33
CA LEU A 27 -13.06 -6.26 2.68
C LEU A 27 -14.51 -6.49 2.21
N GLN A 28 -14.90 -7.76 2.02
CA GLN A 28 -16.26 -8.13 1.62
C GLN A 28 -17.29 -7.92 2.74
N ASN A 29 -16.84 -7.89 4.01
CA ASN A 29 -17.72 -7.90 5.18
C ASN A 29 -17.60 -6.64 6.05
N VAL A 30 -16.80 -5.65 5.62
CA VAL A 30 -16.56 -4.42 6.39
C VAL A 30 -16.95 -3.16 5.65
N PHE A 31 -17.24 -2.11 6.40
CA PHE A 31 -17.75 -0.83 5.92
C PHE A 31 -17.09 0.34 6.66
N GLY A 32 -17.40 1.56 6.24
CA GLY A 32 -16.98 2.77 6.95
C GLY A 32 -15.46 2.90 7.10
N LYS A 33 -15.02 3.27 8.31
CA LYS A 33 -13.60 3.51 8.65
C LYS A 33 -12.75 2.24 8.50
N GLU A 34 -13.27 1.09 8.95
CA GLU A 34 -12.56 -0.20 8.83
C GLU A 34 -12.29 -0.58 7.38
N LYS A 35 -13.25 -0.34 6.48
CA LYS A 35 -13.05 -0.60 5.05
C LYS A 35 -11.93 0.27 4.47
N LYS A 36 -11.90 1.55 4.83
CA LYS A 36 -10.84 2.49 4.39
C LYS A 36 -9.46 2.04 4.89
N ALA A 37 -9.36 1.68 6.17
CA ALA A 37 -8.13 1.16 6.76
C ALA A 37 -7.66 -0.13 6.07
N ALA A 38 -8.58 -1.06 5.79
CA ALA A 38 -8.26 -2.31 5.10
C ALA A 38 -7.78 -2.11 3.66
N ILE A 39 -8.35 -1.13 2.92
CA ILE A 39 -7.87 -0.77 1.57
C ILE A 39 -6.45 -0.19 1.63
N ALA A 40 -6.20 0.73 2.56
CA ALA A 40 -4.88 1.34 2.75
C ALA A 40 -3.83 0.30 3.17
N TYR A 41 -4.18 -0.57 4.11
CA TYR A 41 -3.32 -1.67 4.55
C TYR A 41 -3.00 -2.64 3.40
N ALA A 42 -3.98 -2.98 2.55
CA ALA A 42 -3.74 -3.84 1.40
C ALA A 42 -2.70 -3.27 0.43
N MET A 43 -2.76 -1.95 0.18
CA MET A 43 -1.75 -1.26 -0.63
C MET A 43 -0.36 -1.36 0.01
N LEU A 44 -0.26 -1.09 1.32
CA LEU A 44 0.99 -1.19 2.06
C LEU A 44 1.56 -2.62 2.07
N LEU A 45 0.73 -3.61 2.36
CA LEU A 45 1.09 -5.02 2.35
C LEU A 45 1.61 -5.46 0.98
N SER A 46 1.03 -4.96 -0.11
CA SER A 46 1.43 -5.34 -1.47
C SER A 46 2.89 -5.03 -1.79
N VAL A 47 3.41 -3.91 -1.27
CA VAL A 47 4.82 -3.51 -1.46
C VAL A 47 5.73 -4.12 -0.41
N HIS A 48 5.26 -4.29 0.82
CA HIS A 48 6.04 -4.94 1.88
C HIS A 48 6.41 -6.40 1.58
N LEU A 49 5.61 -7.08 0.77
CA LEU A 49 5.89 -8.45 0.30
C LEU A 49 6.90 -8.50 -0.86
N THR A 50 7.34 -7.36 -1.38
CA THR A 50 8.31 -7.28 -2.47
C THR A 50 9.71 -7.63 -1.98
N LYS A 51 10.51 -8.26 -2.84
CA LYS A 51 11.95 -8.39 -2.60
C LYS A 51 12.56 -6.99 -2.57
N ARG A 52 13.27 -6.68 -1.49
CA ARG A 52 14.02 -5.43 -1.32
C ARG A 52 15.25 -5.42 -2.22
N GLY A 53 15.62 -4.25 -2.69
CA GLY A 53 16.80 -4.05 -3.51
C GLY A 53 17.00 -2.57 -3.89
N PRO A 54 18.24 -2.19 -4.23
CA PRO A 54 18.59 -0.81 -4.57
C PRO A 54 18.51 -0.53 -6.08
N TYR A 55 18.16 -1.54 -6.90
CA TYR A 55 18.22 -1.40 -8.35
C TYR A 55 16.91 -0.89 -8.91
N ARG A 56 17.00 -0.14 -10.02
CA ARG A 56 15.87 0.34 -10.82
C ARG A 56 14.74 -0.67 -10.96
N ASP A 57 15.07 -1.90 -11.34
CA ASP A 57 14.07 -2.93 -11.62
C ASP A 57 13.33 -3.39 -10.34
N ASP A 58 13.97 -3.29 -9.17
CA ASP A 58 13.33 -3.55 -7.88
C ASP A 58 12.32 -2.43 -7.56
N SER A 59 12.69 -1.18 -7.77
CA SER A 59 11.84 0.01 -7.56
C SER A 59 10.62 -0.02 -8.49
N LEU A 60 10.84 -0.28 -9.78
CA LEU A 60 9.77 -0.43 -10.77
C LEU A 60 8.83 -1.58 -10.43
N LYS A 61 9.37 -2.69 -9.90
CA LYS A 61 8.56 -3.82 -9.44
C LYS A 61 7.68 -3.46 -8.24
N ALA A 62 8.17 -2.64 -7.31
CA ALA A 62 7.35 -2.14 -6.21
C ALA A 62 6.16 -1.28 -6.72
N LEU A 63 6.40 -0.38 -7.68
CA LEU A 63 5.34 0.45 -8.29
C LEU A 63 4.34 -0.37 -9.10
N ASP A 64 4.81 -1.40 -9.82
CA ASP A 64 3.95 -2.35 -10.54
C ASP A 64 3.05 -3.13 -9.56
N LEU A 65 3.58 -3.53 -8.41
CA LEU A 65 2.80 -4.21 -7.37
C LEU A 65 1.70 -3.30 -6.77
N LEU A 66 1.97 -2.01 -6.55
CA LEU A 66 0.93 -1.04 -6.15
C LEU A 66 -0.16 -0.91 -7.21
N SER A 67 0.23 -0.84 -8.49
CA SER A 67 -0.71 -0.72 -9.61
C SER A 67 -1.62 -1.95 -9.73
N LYS A 68 -1.04 -3.14 -9.53
CA LYS A 68 -1.79 -4.41 -9.46
C LYS A 68 -2.68 -4.47 -8.22
N ALA A 69 -2.20 -4.02 -7.07
CA ALA A 69 -2.98 -3.97 -5.83
C ALA A 69 -4.19 -3.07 -5.99
N LYS A 70 -4.01 -1.86 -6.54
CA LYS A 70 -5.09 -0.93 -6.89
C LYS A 70 -6.15 -1.62 -7.76
N THR A 71 -5.75 -2.22 -8.86
CA THR A 71 -6.68 -2.89 -9.78
C THR A 71 -7.49 -3.99 -9.07
N ARG A 72 -6.83 -4.81 -8.23
CA ARG A 72 -7.51 -5.88 -7.49
C ARG A 72 -8.45 -5.33 -6.41
N LEU A 73 -8.09 -4.24 -5.75
CA LEU A 73 -8.92 -3.58 -4.75
C LEU A 73 -10.13 -2.90 -5.38
N ASP A 74 -9.96 -2.25 -6.53
CA ASP A 74 -11.03 -1.65 -7.30
C ASP A 74 -12.06 -2.72 -7.72
N ILE A 75 -11.60 -3.89 -8.19
CA ILE A 75 -12.47 -5.03 -8.48
C ILE A 75 -13.18 -5.52 -7.21
N ALA A 76 -12.43 -5.81 -6.14
CA ALA A 76 -13.00 -6.36 -4.90
C ALA A 76 -13.97 -5.41 -4.19
N CYS A 77 -13.75 -4.10 -4.35
CA CYS A 77 -14.59 -3.06 -3.77
C CYS A 77 -15.61 -2.50 -4.77
N ALA A 78 -15.83 -3.17 -5.91
CA ALA A 78 -16.76 -2.75 -6.97
C ALA A 78 -16.63 -1.26 -7.35
N HIS A 79 -15.39 -0.77 -7.45
CA HIS A 79 -15.05 0.61 -7.79
C HIS A 79 -15.75 1.65 -6.90
N THR A 80 -15.99 1.31 -5.63
CA THR A 80 -16.52 2.29 -4.67
C THR A 80 -15.59 3.49 -4.54
N ARG A 81 -16.19 4.67 -4.35
CA ARG A 81 -15.44 5.93 -4.28
C ARG A 81 -14.28 5.91 -3.27
N PRO A 82 -14.44 5.38 -2.03
CA PRO A 82 -13.33 5.28 -1.09
C PRO A 82 -12.17 4.41 -1.60
N ALA A 83 -12.45 3.31 -2.30
CA ALA A 83 -11.39 2.47 -2.87
C ALA A 83 -10.60 3.19 -3.94
N ILE A 84 -11.29 3.89 -4.84
CA ILE A 84 -10.65 4.69 -5.89
C ILE A 84 -9.78 5.78 -5.28
N ASP A 85 -10.32 6.58 -4.36
CA ASP A 85 -9.62 7.73 -3.80
C ASP A 85 -8.37 7.29 -3.02
N ILE A 86 -8.50 6.31 -2.12
CA ILE A 86 -7.39 5.82 -1.28
C ILE A 86 -6.30 5.17 -2.14
N THR A 87 -6.68 4.28 -3.05
CA THR A 87 -5.68 3.57 -3.87
C THR A 87 -4.96 4.51 -4.82
N SER A 88 -5.67 5.50 -5.38
CA SER A 88 -5.08 6.47 -6.29
C SER A 88 -4.17 7.45 -5.55
N GLU A 89 -4.55 7.89 -4.35
CA GLU A 89 -3.69 8.74 -3.50
C GLU A 89 -2.38 8.03 -3.18
N ILE A 90 -2.43 6.81 -2.65
CA ILE A 90 -1.22 6.06 -2.26
C ILE A 90 -0.33 5.76 -3.46
N LEU A 91 -0.91 5.34 -4.59
CA LEU A 91 -0.15 5.07 -5.80
C LEU A 91 0.49 6.34 -6.36
N ASN A 92 -0.25 7.45 -6.39
CA ASN A 92 0.23 8.73 -6.90
C ASN A 92 1.39 9.28 -6.05
N GLU A 93 1.30 9.21 -4.72
CA GLU A 93 2.39 9.65 -3.85
C GLU A 93 3.67 8.82 -4.06
N ALA A 94 3.54 7.49 -4.21
CA ALA A 94 4.67 6.61 -4.50
C ALA A 94 5.29 6.89 -5.88
N GLN A 95 4.46 7.09 -6.91
CA GLN A 95 4.92 7.41 -8.26
C GLN A 95 5.63 8.77 -8.30
N ARG A 96 5.03 9.81 -7.71
CA ARG A 96 5.63 11.13 -7.63
C ARG A 96 6.98 11.11 -6.93
N PHE A 97 7.07 10.44 -5.79
CA PHE A 97 8.35 10.28 -5.10
C PHE A 97 9.37 9.57 -6.00
N ALA A 98 8.98 8.49 -6.66
CA ALA A 98 9.90 7.76 -7.50
C ALA A 98 10.40 8.60 -8.69
N ASP A 99 9.53 9.39 -9.31
CA ASP A 99 9.89 10.27 -10.41
C ASP A 99 10.77 11.45 -9.93
N GLU A 100 10.46 12.04 -8.77
CA GLU A 100 11.22 13.15 -8.17
C GLU A 100 12.60 12.71 -7.66
N ALA A 101 12.72 11.47 -7.16
CA ALA A 101 13.97 10.89 -6.65
C ALA A 101 14.82 10.19 -7.72
N SER A 102 14.29 10.00 -8.93
CA SER A 102 15.02 9.36 -10.02
C SER A 102 15.90 10.36 -10.77
N ILE A 103 17.20 10.09 -10.82
CA ILE A 103 18.10 10.74 -11.77
C ILE A 103 18.28 9.79 -12.96
N PRO A 104 17.90 10.19 -14.19
CA PRO A 104 17.94 9.32 -15.36
C PRO A 104 19.27 8.57 -15.46
N CYS A 105 19.18 7.24 -15.54
CA CYS A 105 20.30 6.30 -15.70
C CYS A 105 21.31 6.19 -14.55
N THR A 106 21.26 7.04 -13.52
CA THR A 106 22.29 7.07 -12.46
C THR A 106 21.76 6.77 -11.07
N GLU A 107 20.55 7.21 -10.73
CA GLU A 107 20.00 7.06 -9.38
C GLU A 107 18.51 6.70 -9.42
N TRP A 108 18.13 5.74 -8.57
CA TRP A 108 16.76 5.29 -8.38
C TRP A 108 16.50 5.16 -6.89
N PRO A 109 15.27 5.45 -6.42
CA PRO A 109 14.91 5.20 -5.03
C PRO A 109 14.97 3.71 -4.73
N THR A 110 15.34 3.37 -3.50
CA THR A 110 15.27 2.00 -2.99
C THR A 110 13.82 1.56 -2.76
N VAL A 111 13.60 0.24 -2.71
CA VAL A 111 12.28 -0.32 -2.33
C VAL A 111 11.87 0.11 -0.92
N GLU A 112 12.81 0.21 0.01
CA GLU A 112 12.59 0.72 1.36
C GLU A 112 12.02 2.14 1.37
N GLU A 113 12.60 3.06 0.61
CA GLU A 113 12.11 4.44 0.52
C GLU A 113 10.69 4.48 -0.06
N ILE A 114 10.40 3.68 -1.09
CA ILE A 114 9.03 3.55 -1.64
C ILE A 114 8.07 3.03 -0.56
N ILE A 115 8.45 2.00 0.20
CA ILE A 115 7.65 1.47 1.30
C ILE A 115 7.36 2.56 2.35
N GLU A 116 8.34 3.42 2.67
CA GLU A 116 8.14 4.53 3.62
C GLU A 116 7.11 5.55 3.11
N ILE A 117 7.14 5.91 1.83
CA ILE A 117 6.13 6.79 1.22
C ILE A 117 4.74 6.17 1.27
N VAL A 118 4.64 4.89 0.89
CA VAL A 118 3.39 4.14 0.91
C VAL A 118 2.85 4.03 2.33
N SER A 119 3.71 3.72 3.31
CA SER A 119 3.36 3.64 4.74
C SER A 119 2.82 4.96 5.25
N ARG A 120 3.51 6.06 4.99
CA ARG A 120 3.08 7.42 5.38
C ARG A 120 1.71 7.77 4.78
N SER A 121 1.50 7.45 3.51
CA SER A 121 0.23 7.72 2.81
C SER A 121 -0.90 6.82 3.33
N ALA A 122 -0.64 5.53 3.52
CA ALA A 122 -1.60 4.59 4.06
C ALA A 122 -2.02 4.95 5.50
N ARG A 123 -1.09 5.49 6.30
CA ARG A 123 -1.36 5.87 7.70
C ARG A 123 -2.38 6.98 7.87
N LYS A 124 -2.71 7.75 6.83
CA LYS A 124 -3.82 8.73 6.85
C LYS A 124 -5.19 8.08 7.06
N PHE A 125 -5.29 6.76 6.88
CA PHE A 125 -6.53 6.00 6.91
C PHE A 125 -6.62 5.00 8.07
N VAL A 126 -5.74 5.09 9.06
CA VAL A 126 -5.75 4.17 10.21
C VAL A 126 -7.01 4.31 11.05
N THR A 127 -7.34 3.26 11.80
CA THR A 127 -8.52 3.25 12.66
C THR A 127 -8.31 4.03 13.95
N SER A 128 -7.06 4.21 14.38
CA SER A 128 -6.67 4.90 15.62
C SER A 128 -6.69 6.43 15.57
N SER A 129 -6.90 7.07 14.41
CA SER A 129 -6.81 8.54 14.24
C SER A 129 -7.91 9.39 14.91
N ASP A 130 -8.77 8.81 15.75
CA ASP A 130 -9.86 9.54 16.44
C ASP A 130 -9.72 9.51 17.98
N GLN A 131 -8.52 9.77 18.51
CA GLN A 131 -8.35 10.14 19.93
C GLN A 131 -8.01 11.62 20.06
#